data_AF-A0A3D5E2H0-F1
#
_entry.id   AF-A0A3D5E2H0-F1
#
_cell.length_a   1.000
_cell.length_b   1.000
_cell.length_c   1.000
_cell.angle_alpha   90.00
_cell.angle_beta   90.00
_cell.angle_gamma   90.00
#
_symmetry.space_group_name_H-M   'P 1'
#
loop_
_entity.id
_entity.type
_entity.pdbx_description
1 polymer ?
#
loop_
_entity_poly.entity_id
_entity_poly.type
_entity_poly.pdbx_seq_one_letter_code
_entity_poly.pdbx_strand_id
1 'polypeptide(L)' 'MKIGIVTGEYPPLKGGVGDYTQKLASQLINKGNKVSVFTDHRCIATNYTLENLQVIANASRK' A
#
# COMPACT_ATOMS: atom_id res chain seq x y z
N MET A 1 3.48 -14.46 -7.34
CA MET A 1 4.64 -14.29 -6.42
C MET A 1 4.22 -13.52 -5.17
N LYS A 2 5.06 -13.43 -4.13
CA LYS A 2 4.85 -12.52 -2.97
C LYS A 2 5.68 -11.26 -3.18
N ILE A 3 5.05 -10.08 -3.14
CA ILE A 3 5.69 -8.79 -3.45
C ILE A 3 5.43 -7.82 -2.29
N GLY A 4 6.49 -7.24 -1.73
CA GLY A 4 6.42 -6.16 -0.75
C GLY A 4 6.77 -4.82 -1.39
N ILE A 5 5.91 -3.82 -1.25
CA ILE A 5 6.16 -2.44 -1.67
C ILE A 5 6.40 -1.60 -0.43
N VAL A 6 7.48 -0.81 -0.38
CA VAL A 6 7.75 0.12 0.72
C VAL A 6 7.54 1.55 0.22
N THR A 7 6.67 2.30 0.87
CA THR A 7 6.37 3.70 0.50
C THR A 7 6.15 4.58 1.73
N GLY A 8 6.65 5.81 1.67
CA GLY A 8 6.40 6.84 2.70
C GLY A 8 5.01 7.48 2.61
N GLU A 9 4.27 7.22 1.53
CA GLU A 9 2.94 7.79 1.28
C GLU A 9 1.96 6.67 0.94
N TYR A 10 1.04 6.39 1.86
CA TYR A 10 -0.10 5.49 1.62
C TYR A 10 -1.10 5.61 2.79
N PRO A 11 -2.33 6.16 2.62
CA PRO A 11 -3.19 6.02 1.46
C PRO A 11 -2.85 6.97 0.32
N PRO A 12 -3.33 6.67 -0.89
CA PRO A 12 -3.10 7.49 -2.06
C PRO A 12 -3.71 8.90 -1.93
N LEU A 13 -2.86 9.92 -2.00
CA LEU A 13 -3.28 11.25 -2.48
C LEU A 13 -3.23 11.26 -4.01
N LYS A 14 -4.26 11.82 -4.64
CA LYS A 14 -4.38 11.85 -6.12
C LYS A 14 -3.13 12.49 -6.74
N GLY A 15 -2.52 11.79 -7.70
CA GLY A 15 -1.34 12.27 -8.42
C GLY A 15 0.00 12.14 -7.67
N GLY A 16 0.01 11.65 -6.43
CA GLY A 16 1.23 11.42 -5.64
C GLY A 16 1.79 10.00 -5.74
N VAL A 17 2.83 9.71 -4.95
CA VAL A 17 3.49 8.40 -4.90
C VAL A 17 2.53 7.33 -4.39
N GLY A 18 1.63 7.67 -3.45
CA GLY A 18 0.58 6.77 -2.99
C GLY A 18 -0.38 6.36 -4.12
N ASP A 19 -0.83 7.28 -4.98
CA ASP A 19 -1.74 6.99 -6.11
C ASP A 19 -1.08 6.11 -7.18
N TYR A 20 0.20 6.36 -7.47
CA TYR A 20 0.98 5.45 -8.31
C TYR A 20 1.11 4.06 -7.68
N THR A 21 1.47 3.99 -6.40
CA THR A 21 1.63 2.73 -5.65
C THR A 21 0.35 1.91 -5.66
N GLN A 22 -0.79 2.58 -5.51
CA GLN A 22 -2.11 1.97 -5.56
C GLN A 22 -2.38 1.30 -6.92
N LYS A 23 -2.15 2.02 -8.02
CA LYS A 23 -2.35 1.48 -9.38
C LYS A 23 -1.42 0.30 -9.64
N LEU A 24 -0.16 0.42 -9.24
CA LEU A 24 0.82 -0.65 -9.37
C LEU A 24 0.39 -1.90 -8.58
N ALA A 25 0.02 -1.75 -7.30
CA ALA A 25 -0.42 -2.84 -6.46
C ALA A 25 -1.64 -3.56 -7.03
N SER A 26 -2.64 -2.80 -7.50
CA SER A 26 -3.83 -3.36 -8.15
C SER A 26 -3.47 -4.20 -9.38
N GLN A 27 -2.60 -3.70 -10.27
CA GLN A 27 -2.21 -4.44 -11.47
C GLN A 27 -1.41 -5.71 -11.13
N LEU A 28 -0.58 -5.68 -10.08
CA LEU A 28 0.15 -6.85 -9.61
C LEU A 28 -0.80 -7.91 -9.03
N ILE A 29 -1.80 -7.49 -8.26
CA ILE A 29 -2.85 -8.37 -7.73
C ILE A 29 -3.65 -9.00 -8.88
N ASN A 30 -4.06 -8.21 -9.89
CA ASN A 30 -4.78 -8.70 -11.05
C ASN A 30 -3.99 -9.74 -11.86
N LYS A 31 -2.66 -9.71 -11.79
CA LYS A 31 -1.77 -10.72 -12.36
C LYS A 31 -1.58 -11.97 -11.47
N GLY A 32 -2.33 -12.10 -10.38
CA GLY A 32 -2.28 -13.23 -9.46
C GLY A 32 -1.16 -13.15 -8.41
N ASN A 33 -0.58 -11.97 -8.17
CA ASN A 33 0.43 -11.80 -7.12
C ASN A 33 -0.21 -11.47 -5.77
N LYS A 34 0.44 -11.93 -4.70
CA LYS A 34 0.13 -11.48 -3.33
C LYS A 34 0.96 -10.25 -3.04
N VAL A 35 0.32 -9.12 -2.80
CA VAL A 35 0.99 -7.81 -2.63
C VAL A 35 0.74 -7.30 -1.21
N SER A 36 1.81 -6.81 -0.58
CA SER A 36 1.76 -6.10 0.69
C SER A 36 2.40 -4.73 0.54
N VAL A 37 1.80 -3.70 1.13
CA VAL A 37 2.34 -2.33 1.17
C VAL A 37 2.80 -2.03 2.60
N PHE A 38 4.06 -1.68 2.76
CA PHE A 38 4.68 -1.22 3.99
C PHE A 38 4.75 0.30 3.98
N THR A 39 4.15 0.94 4.98
CA THR A 39 4.14 2.40 5.09
C THR A 39 4.29 2.87 6.54
N ASP A 40 4.29 4.17 6.78
CA ASP A 40 4.36 4.75 8.12
C ASP A 40 2.98 4.70 8.81
N HIS A 41 2.94 4.52 10.14
CA HIS A 41 1.68 4.54 10.89
C HIS A 41 0.91 5.86 10.77
N ARG A 42 1.61 6.98 10.59
CA ARG A 42 1.00 8.30 10.33
C ARG A 42 0.22 8.32 9.02
N CYS A 43 0.52 7.37 8.15
CA CYS A 43 -0.13 7.24 6.87
C CYS A 43 -1.27 6.22 6.90
N ILE A 44 -1.61 5.46 7.95
CA ILE A 44 -2.80 4.58 7.82
C ILE A 44 -4.10 5.39 7.75
N ALA A 45 -4.85 5.30 6.65
CA ALA A 45 -6.26 5.68 6.65
C ALA A 45 -7.15 4.53 7.13
N THR A 46 -8.10 4.87 7.98
CA THR A 46 -9.07 3.94 8.56
C THR A 46 -10.13 3.42 7.58
N ASN A 47 -10.32 4.10 6.44
CA ASN A 47 -11.41 3.82 5.49
C ASN A 47 -10.92 3.38 4.09
N TYR A 48 -9.66 2.95 3.95
CA TYR A 48 -9.13 2.53 2.65
C TYR A 48 -8.96 1.01 2.59
N THR A 49 -9.82 0.36 1.81
CA THR A 49 -9.74 -1.09 1.59
C THR A 49 -9.67 -1.37 0.10
N LEU A 50 -8.57 -1.97 -0.33
CA LEU A 50 -8.51 -2.65 -1.62
C LEU A 50 -8.61 -4.15 -1.37
N GLU A 51 -9.50 -4.83 -2.10
CA GLU A 51 -9.61 -6.28 -1.98
C GLU A 51 -8.26 -6.95 -2.26
N ASN A 52 -7.86 -7.86 -1.38
CA ASN A 52 -6.62 -8.64 -1.47
C ASN A 52 -5.31 -7.84 -1.37
N LEU A 53 -5.35 -6.58 -0.93
CA LEU A 53 -4.14 -5.80 -0.61
C LEU A 53 -3.94 -5.72 0.91
N GLN A 54 -2.79 -6.21 1.39
CA GLN A 54 -2.43 -6.08 2.79
C GLN A 54 -1.60 -4.79 2.98
N VAL A 55 -2.11 -3.85 3.78
CA VAL A 55 -1.35 -2.66 4.17
C VAL A 55 -0.82 -2.87 5.58
N ILE A 56 0.49 -2.80 5.74
CA ILE A 56 1.22 -3.00 6.99
C ILE A 56 1.87 -1.68 7.32
N ALA A 57 1.48 -1.03 8.41
CA ALA A 57 2.21 0.13 8.85
C ALA A 57 3.26 -0.21 9.89
N ASN A 58 4.39 0.48 9.80
CA ASN A 58 5.41 0.42 10.81
C ASN A 58 4.90 1.08 12.10
N ALA A 59 4.72 0.27 13.16
CA ALA A 59 4.31 0.73 14.49
C ALA A 59 5.48 1.26 15.34
N SER A 60 6.72 1.23 14.84
CA SER A 60 7.90 1.70 15.57
C SER A 60 7.84 3.22 15.75
N ARG A 61 7.21 3.68 16.83
CA ARG A 61 7.42 5.01 17.39
C ARG A 61 8.86 5.09 17.90
N LYS A 62 9.68 5.92 17.28
CA LYS A 62 10.81 6.52 18.00
C LYS A 62 10.30 7.74 18.75
#